data_AF-A0A365P4W6-F1
#
_entry.id   AF-A0A365P4W6-F1
#
_cell.length_a   1.000
_cell.length_b   1.000
_cell.length_c   1.000
_cell.angle_alpha   90.00
_cell.angle_beta   90.00
_cell.angle_gamma   90.00
#
_symmetry.space_group_name_H-M   'P 1'
#
loop_
_entity.id
_entity.type
_entity.pdbx_description
1 polymer ?
#
loop_
_entity_poly.entity_id
_entity_poly.type
_entity_poly.pdbx_seq_one_letter_code
_entity_poly.pdbx_strand_id
1 'polypeptide(L)'
;MSSWIRPSRVRLSSSSRSHSAPPTARDTLARLCDEVAAEHTSAADSGRTVRVSAVHRVGVLPVGEVAVVVVAVAPHRAEAFAACSELIERLKHGVPI
;
A
#
# COMPACT_ATOMS: atom_id res chain seq x y z
N MET A 1 -7.07 15.82 19.60
CA MET A 1 -5.72 16.07 19.05
C MET A 1 -5.71 15.59 17.62
N SER A 2 -6.20 16.41 16.69
CA SER A 2 -6.38 16.04 15.28
C SER A 2 -5.91 17.23 14.45
N SER A 3 -4.62 17.24 14.14
CA SER A 3 -3.99 18.22 13.26
C SER A 3 -3.04 17.43 12.35
N TRP A 4 -2.71 18.02 11.19
CA TRP A 4 -1.95 17.47 10.06
C TRP A 4 -2.85 16.74 9.06
N ILE A 5 -3.16 17.27 7.87
CA ILE A 5 -2.31 17.94 6.86
C ILE A 5 -3.00 19.23 6.36
N ARG A 6 -2.25 20.34 6.26
CA ARG A 6 -2.68 21.52 5.48
C ARG A 6 -2.37 21.27 4.00
N PRO A 7 -3.34 21.27 3.08
CA PRO A 7 -3.02 21.17 1.66
C PRO A 7 -2.60 22.55 1.15
N SER A 8 -1.34 22.66 0.71
CA SER A 8 -0.88 23.77 -0.12
C SER A 8 -1.69 23.80 -1.42
N ARG A 9 -2.32 24.94 -1.67
CA ARG A 9 -3.20 25.21 -2.80
C ARG A 9 -2.42 25.14 -4.13
N VAL A 10 -2.54 24.04 -4.85
CA VAL A 10 -2.17 23.97 -6.28
C VAL A 10 -3.47 23.98 -7.08
N ARG A 11 -3.65 25.01 -7.93
CA ARG A 11 -4.81 25.12 -8.81
C ARG A 11 -4.52 24.27 -10.05
N LEU A 12 -5.12 23.07 -10.15
CA LEU A 12 -5.06 22.23 -11.34
C LEU A 12 -6.47 22.00 -11.86
N SER A 13 -6.76 22.56 -13.04
CA SER A 13 -7.83 22.09 -13.91
C SER A 13 -7.59 20.59 -14.16
N SER A 14 -8.46 19.69 -13.69
CA SER A 14 -8.23 18.26 -13.92
C SER A 14 -9.48 17.40 -13.84
N SER A 15 -9.59 16.52 -14.83
CA SER A 15 -10.56 15.43 -14.94
C SER A 15 -10.24 14.33 -13.92
N SER A 16 -11.25 13.75 -13.28
CA SER A 16 -11.09 12.71 -12.25
C SER A 16 -10.88 11.30 -12.84
N ARG A 17 -10.28 10.38 -12.07
CA ARG A 17 -10.14 8.96 -12.43
C ARG A 17 -11.00 8.09 -11.51
N SER A 18 -11.77 7.14 -12.04
CA SER A 18 -12.60 6.23 -11.24
C SER A 18 -11.89 4.89 -11.06
N HIS A 19 -11.73 4.42 -9.82
CA HIS A 19 -11.25 3.07 -9.49
C HIS A 19 -12.40 2.26 -8.90
N SER A 20 -12.61 1.04 -9.39
CA SER A 20 -13.63 0.12 -8.88
C SER A 20 -12.94 -1.10 -8.32
N ALA A 21 -13.30 -1.51 -7.11
CA ALA A 21 -12.76 -2.71 -6.50
C ALA A 21 -13.83 -3.81 -6.47
N PRO A 22 -13.55 -5.02 -6.97
CA PRO A 22 -14.45 -6.14 -6.73
C PRO A 22 -14.56 -6.45 -5.23
N PRO A 23 -15.62 -7.15 -4.78
CA PRO A 23 -15.79 -7.53 -3.38
C PRO A 23 -14.59 -8.28 -2.79
N THR A 24 -13.89 -9.04 -3.64
CA THR A 24 -12.69 -9.82 -3.29
C THR A 24 -11.41 -9.00 -3.16
N ALA A 25 -11.40 -7.71 -3.52
CA ALA A 25 -10.19 -6.89 -3.52
C ALA A 25 -9.56 -6.77 -2.12
N ARG A 26 -10.39 -6.71 -1.07
CA ARG A 26 -9.93 -6.67 0.32
C ARG A 26 -9.19 -7.96 0.69
N ASP A 27 -9.76 -9.10 0.34
CA ASP A 27 -9.20 -10.41 0.69
C ASP A 27 -7.93 -10.67 -0.11
N THR A 28 -7.90 -10.29 -1.39
CA THR A 28 -6.68 -10.33 -2.21
C THR A 28 -5.59 -9.44 -1.60
N LEU A 29 -5.92 -8.22 -1.19
CA LEU A 29 -4.95 -7.31 -0.59
C LEU A 29 -4.40 -7.85 0.74
N ALA A 30 -5.27 -8.42 1.58
CA ALA A 30 -4.86 -9.06 2.83
C ALA A 30 -3.91 -10.24 2.58
N ARG A 31 -4.27 -11.12 1.64
CA ARG A 31 -3.42 -12.26 1.24
C ARG A 31 -2.06 -11.81 0.73
N LEU A 32 -2.01 -10.78 -0.14
CA LEU A 32 -0.74 -10.24 -0.64
C LEU A 32 0.13 -9.66 0.49
N CYS A 33 -0.48 -9.02 1.49
CA CYS A 33 0.26 -8.54 2.66
C CYS A 33 0.86 -9.71 3.46
N ASP A 34 0.09 -10.77 3.68
CA ASP A 34 0.55 -11.96 4.42
C ASP A 34 1.67 -12.69 3.67
N GLU A 35 1.54 -12.87 2.36
CA GLU A 35 2.56 -13.50 1.50
C GLU A 35 3.88 -12.71 1.54
N VAL A 36 3.82 -11.39 1.30
CA VAL A 36 5.03 -10.55 1.32
C VAL A 36 5.64 -10.48 2.72
N ALA A 37 4.84 -10.41 3.79
CA ALA A 37 5.37 -10.44 5.15
C ALA A 37 6.12 -11.75 5.45
N ALA A 38 5.59 -12.89 5.01
CA ALA A 38 6.18 -14.20 5.21
C ALA A 38 7.50 -14.35 4.43
N GLU A 39 7.52 -13.97 3.16
CA GLU A 39 8.69 -14.09 2.28
C GLU A 39 9.87 -13.23 2.73
N HIS A 40 9.59 -12.05 3.29
CA HIS A 40 10.62 -11.13 3.79
C HIS A 40 11.02 -11.38 5.25
N THR A 41 10.32 -12.28 5.95
CA THR A 41 10.71 -12.68 7.31
C THR A 41 11.76 -13.79 7.25
N SER A 42 12.97 -13.50 7.71
CA SER A 42 14.05 -14.49 7.73
C SER A 42 13.83 -15.57 8.80
N ALA A 43 13.83 -16.84 8.39
CA ALA A 43 13.66 -17.98 9.30
C ALA A 43 14.77 -18.10 10.36
N ALA A 44 15.97 -17.58 10.05
CA ALA A 44 17.12 -17.56 10.95
C ALA A 44 16.95 -16.58 12.13
N ASP A 45 15.96 -15.69 12.08
CA ASP A 45 15.81 -14.59 13.02
C ASP A 45 14.44 -14.69 13.70
N SER A 46 14.29 -15.71 14.56
CA SER A 46 13.01 -16.15 15.14
C SER A 46 12.28 -15.10 16.00
N GLY A 47 12.78 -13.86 16.11
CA GLY A 47 12.11 -12.73 16.74
C GLY A 47 11.99 -11.46 15.87
N ARG A 48 12.43 -11.50 14.61
CA ARG A 48 12.53 -10.32 13.74
C ARG A 48 11.65 -10.52 12.50
N THR A 49 10.41 -10.09 12.65
CA THR A 49 9.35 -10.25 11.65
C THR A 49 9.17 -8.98 10.83
N VAL A 50 9.00 -9.15 9.52
CA VAL A 50 8.57 -8.08 8.62
C VAL A 50 7.05 -7.99 8.65
N ARG A 51 6.52 -6.77 8.77
CA ARG A 51 5.08 -6.49 8.71
C ARG A 51 4.81 -5.51 7.59
N VAL A 52 3.80 -5.79 6.78
CA VAL A 52 3.35 -4.88 5.73
C VAL A 52 1.86 -4.65 5.82
N SER A 53 1.41 -3.49 5.34
CA SER A 53 0.00 -3.14 5.23
C SER A 53 -0.19 -2.19 4.06
N ALA A 54 -1.36 -2.25 3.43
CA ALA A 54 -1.71 -1.39 2.32
C ALA A 54 -3.16 -0.93 2.41
N VAL A 55 -3.41 0.27 1.92
CA VAL A 55 -4.74 0.85 1.75
C VAL A 55 -4.85 1.38 0.33
N HIS A 56 -5.91 0.99 -0.36
CA HIS A 56 -6.23 1.47 -1.70
C HIS A 56 -7.56 2.22 -1.69
N ARG A 57 -7.59 3.46 -2.21
CA ARG A 57 -8.81 4.25 -2.34
C ARG A 57 -9.64 3.74 -3.52
N VAL A 58 -10.95 3.71 -3.35
CA VAL A 58 -11.91 3.32 -4.40
C VAL A 58 -12.84 4.49 -4.71
N GLY A 59 -13.48 4.47 -5.89
CA GLY A 59 -14.34 5.53 -6.39
C GLY A 59 -13.57 6.60 -7.16
N VAL A 60 -14.14 7.80 -7.20
CA VAL A 60 -13.61 8.94 -7.97
C VAL A 60 -12.42 9.55 -7.23
N LEU A 61 -11.25 9.55 -7.86
CA LEU A 61 -10.01 10.12 -7.37
C LEU A 61 -9.64 11.37 -8.20
N PRO A 62 -9.64 12.56 -7.57
CA PRO A 62 -9.11 13.77 -8.20
C PRO A 62 -7.63 13.61 -8.55
N VAL A 63 -7.17 14.31 -9.59
CA VAL A 63 -5.74 14.29 -9.95
C VAL A 63 -4.93 14.97 -8.85
N GLY A 64 -3.78 14.36 -8.51
CA GLY A 64 -2.90 14.82 -7.44
C GLY A 64 -3.21 14.22 -6.07
N GLU A 65 -4.29 13.44 -5.94
CA GLU A 65 -4.63 12.72 -4.71
C GLU A 65 -3.95 11.35 -4.62
N VAL A 66 -3.76 10.88 -3.39
CA VAL A 66 -3.14 9.57 -3.12
C VAL A 66 -4.15 8.45 -3.38
N ALA A 67 -3.82 7.60 -4.36
CA ALA A 67 -4.60 6.40 -4.69
C ALA A 67 -4.34 5.25 -3.72
N VAL A 68 -3.07 5.04 -3.36
CA VAL A 68 -2.62 3.88 -2.58
C VAL A 68 -1.53 4.29 -1.60
N VAL A 69 -1.56 3.70 -0.42
CA VAL A 69 -0.52 3.82 0.60
C VAL A 69 -0.08 2.42 0.97
N VAL A 70 1.24 2.21 0.99
CA VAL A 70 1.86 0.97 1.48
C VAL A 70 2.79 1.33 2.62
N VAL A 71 2.76 0.52 3.67
CA VAL A 71 3.60 0.65 4.87
C VAL A 71 4.32 -0.67 5.09
N ALA A 72 5.63 -0.61 5.27
CA ALA A 72 6.44 -1.76 5.66
C ALA A 72 7.24 -1.42 6.92
N VAL A 73 7.27 -2.35 7.86
CA VAL A 73 8.02 -2.27 9.10
C VAL A 73 8.90 -3.51 9.18
N ALA A 74 10.20 -3.31 9.24
CA ALA A 74 11.17 -4.36 9.38
C ALA A 74 12.30 -3.89 10.30
N PRO A 75 13.00 -4.80 10.97
CA PRO A 75 14.05 -4.41 11.88
C PRO A 75 15.36 -4.04 11.16
N HIS A 76 15.48 -4.28 9.87
CA HIS A 76 16.46 -3.61 9.01
C HIS A 76 15.79 -2.85 7.86
N ARG A 77 16.32 -1.68 7.53
CA ARG A 77 15.76 -0.83 6.47
C ARG A 77 15.71 -1.52 5.10
N ALA A 78 16.67 -2.39 4.80
CA ALA A 78 16.75 -3.08 3.52
C ALA A 78 15.53 -3.98 3.29
N GLU A 79 15.16 -4.76 4.31
CA GLU A 79 13.95 -5.60 4.31
C GLU A 79 12.68 -4.75 4.17
N ALA A 80 12.58 -3.63 4.91
CA ALA A 80 11.42 -2.75 4.80
C ALA A 80 11.25 -2.18 3.39
N PHE A 81 12.34 -1.73 2.74
CA PHE A 81 12.27 -1.22 1.37
C PHE A 81 11.95 -2.31 0.36
N ALA A 82 12.53 -3.50 0.51
CA ALA A 82 12.25 -4.63 -0.36
C ALA A 82 10.78 -5.05 -0.26
N ALA A 83 10.27 -5.27 0.95
CA ALA A 83 8.88 -5.67 1.19
C ALA A 83 7.88 -4.61 0.71
N CYS A 84 8.16 -3.32 0.95
CA CYS A 84 7.30 -2.23 0.46
C CYS A 84 7.24 -2.19 -1.07
N SER A 85 8.40 -2.29 -1.72
CA SER A 85 8.51 -2.26 -3.19
C SER A 85 7.80 -3.46 -3.82
N GLU A 86 7.96 -4.64 -3.24
CA GLU A 86 7.31 -5.84 -3.73
C GLU A 86 5.79 -5.80 -3.55
N LEU A 87 5.30 -5.36 -2.39
CA LEU A 87 3.86 -5.26 -2.16
C LEU A 87 3.18 -4.29 -3.12
N ILE A 88 3.79 -3.13 -3.42
CA ILE A 88 3.19 -2.19 -4.36
C ILE A 88 3.20 -2.73 -5.80
N GLU A 89 4.23 -3.47 -6.20
CA GLU A 89 4.28 -4.10 -7.53
C GLU A 89 3.26 -5.23 -7.64
N ARG A 90 3.14 -6.11 -6.63
CA ARG A 90 2.11 -7.15 -6.59
C ARG A 90 0.70 -6.56 -6.57
N LEU A 91 0.48 -5.46 -5.85
CA LEU A 91 -0.82 -4.77 -5.81
C LEU A 91 -1.22 -4.27 -7.21
N LYS A 92 -0.29 -3.63 -7.94
CA LYS A 92 -0.53 -3.11 -9.30
C LYS A 92 -0.79 -4.21 -10.34
N HIS A 93 -0.21 -5.40 -10.16
CA HIS A 93 -0.36 -6.52 -11.11
C HIS A 93 -1.46 -7.51 -10.73
N GLY A 94 -1.73 -7.70 -9.44
CA GLY A 94 -2.57 -8.77 -8.91
C GLY A 94 -3.93 -8.35 -8.38
N VAL A 95 -4.17 -7.05 -8.15
CA VAL A 95 -5.51 -6.55 -7.79
C VAL A 95 -6.11 -5.88 -9.03
N PRO A 96 -7.26 -6.34 -9.54
CA PRO A 96 -7.98 -5.63 -10.58
C PRO A 96 -8.67 -4.42 -9.94
N ILE A 97 -8.07 -3.24 -10.09
CA ILE A 97 -8.52 -1.93 -9.58
C ILE A 97 -8.51 -0.86 -10.67
#